data_AF-A0A354XYQ4-F1
#
_entry.id   AF-A0A354XYQ4-F1
#
_cell.length_a   1.000
_cell.length_b   1.000
_cell.length_c   1.000
_cell.angle_alpha   90.00
_cell.angle_beta   90.00
_cell.angle_gamma   90.00
#
_symmetry.space_group_name_H-M   'P 1'
#
loop_
_entity.id
_entity.type
_entity.pdbx_description
1 polymer ?
#
loop_
_entity_poly.entity_id
_entity_poly.type
_entity_poly.pdbx_seq_one_letter_code
_entity_poly.pdbx_strand_id
1 'polypeptide(L)'
;MKKKSNLFAVILLGSLFLLSGCDQGQKKEATEANVKKDIYLQLYSVRDDIKADYAATIAKVAEIGYTGVEAAGYNDGQFYGMAPA
;
A
#
# COMPACT_ATOMS: atom_id res chain seq x y z
N MET A 1 34.10 49.99 15.25
CA MET A 1 33.30 49.46 14.12
C MET A 1 33.51 47.96 13.86
N LYS A 2 34.67 47.37 14.19
CA LYS A 2 34.98 45.94 13.93
C LYS A 2 34.11 44.92 14.71
N LYS A 3 33.67 45.23 15.94
CA LYS A 3 32.87 44.32 16.78
C LYS A 3 31.44 44.08 16.25
N LYS A 4 30.84 45.07 15.58
CA LYS A 4 29.51 44.95 14.97
C LYS A 4 29.56 44.19 13.64
N SER A 5 30.64 44.32 12.89
CA SER A 5 30.90 43.56 11.65
C SER A 5 31.08 42.06 11.91
N ASN A 6 31.75 41.70 13.02
CA ASN A 6 31.92 40.29 13.40
C ASN A 6 30.63 39.66 13.96
N LEU A 7 29.75 40.46 14.56
CA LEU A 7 28.44 40.00 15.04
C LEU A 7 27.49 39.69 13.88
N PHE A 8 27.52 40.48 12.80
CA PHE A 8 26.77 40.22 11.57
C PHE A 8 27.27 38.99 10.80
N ALA A 9 28.58 38.72 10.80
CA ALA A 9 29.15 37.53 10.15
C ALA A 9 28.79 36.22 10.86
N VAL A 10 28.66 36.24 12.19
CA VAL A 10 28.25 35.05 12.98
C VAL A 10 26.76 34.73 12.78
N ILE A 11 25.92 35.75 12.58
CA ILE A 11 24.47 35.56 12.30
C ILE A 11 24.25 34.99 10.89
N LEU A 12 25.08 35.35 9.91
CA LEU A 12 24.99 34.82 8.53
C LEU A 12 25.52 33.39 8.39
N LEU A 13 26.43 32.95 9.26
CA LEU A 13 26.97 31.58 9.27
C LEU A 13 26.13 30.61 10.13
N GLY A 14 25.39 31.12 11.13
CA GLY A 14 24.50 30.33 11.98
C GLY A 14 23.16 29.95 11.35
N SER A 15 22.71 30.70 10.33
CA SER A 15 21.47 30.41 9.60
C SER A 15 21.58 29.21 8.66
N LEU A 16 22.80 28.74 8.35
CA LEU A 16 23.02 27.55 7.51
C LEU A 16 22.83 26.22 8.26
N PHE A 17 22.71 26.23 9.60
CA PHE A 17 22.56 25.03 10.43
C PHE A 17 21.11 24.67 10.79
N LEU A 18 20.13 25.51 10.43
CA LEU A 18 18.72 25.31 10.82
C LEU A 18 17.87 24.51 9.80
N LEU A 19 18.47 24.02 8.71
CA LEU A 19 17.75 23.24 7.68
C LEU A 19 17.92 21.71 7.79
N SER A 20 18.71 21.20 8.74
CA SER A 20 18.86 19.74 8.97
C SER A 20 17.83 19.14 9.93
N GLY A 21 16.77 19.88 10.29
CA GLY A 21 15.81 19.51 11.34
C GLY A 21 14.43 19.08 10.86
N CYS A 22 14.26 18.69 9.60
CA CYS A 22 13.06 18.01 9.12
C CYS A 22 13.45 16.66 8.52
N ASP A 23 13.61 15.64 9.38
CA ASP A 23 13.32 14.26 8.99
C ASP A 23 11.79 14.08 8.98
N GLN A 24 11.13 14.90 8.18
CA GLN A 24 9.77 14.66 7.76
C GLN A 24 9.95 14.05 6.38
N GLY A 25 10.15 12.72 6.40
CA GLY A 25 10.47 11.89 5.24
C GLY A 25 9.85 12.48 3.99
N GLN A 26 10.72 12.85 3.05
CA GLN A 26 10.36 13.50 1.80
C GLN A 26 9.07 12.87 1.28
N LYS A 27 7.95 13.62 1.33
CA LYS A 27 6.80 13.32 0.48
C LYS A 27 7.32 13.54 -0.93
N LYS A 28 7.95 12.50 -1.48
CA LYS A 28 8.14 12.35 -2.91
C LYS A 28 6.73 12.51 -3.46
N GLU A 29 6.48 13.64 -4.11
CA GLU A 29 5.38 13.71 -5.07
C GLU A 29 5.59 12.51 -5.97
N ALA A 30 4.75 11.50 -5.76
CA ALA A 30 4.72 10.35 -6.61
C ALA A 30 4.28 10.88 -7.96
N THR A 31 5.22 11.07 -8.89
CA THR A 31 4.96 10.60 -10.24
C THR A 31 4.22 9.30 -10.08
N GLU A 32 2.95 9.26 -10.50
CA GLU A 32 2.12 8.06 -10.47
C GLU A 32 2.79 7.01 -11.36
N ALA A 33 3.83 6.38 -10.82
CA ALA A 33 4.30 5.12 -11.32
C ALA A 33 3.08 4.21 -11.23
N ASN A 34 2.75 3.55 -12.34
CA ASN A 34 1.77 2.48 -12.39
C ASN A 34 2.28 1.34 -11.50
N VAL A 35 2.21 1.52 -10.18
CA VAL A 35 2.54 0.50 -9.21
C VAL A 35 1.34 -0.42 -9.19
N LYS A 36 1.49 -1.61 -9.77
CA LYS A 36 0.51 -2.68 -9.61
C LYS A 36 0.22 -2.85 -8.12
N LYS A 37 -1.05 -2.73 -7.76
CA LYS A 37 -1.54 -2.92 -6.40
C LYS A 37 -1.93 -4.37 -6.25
N ASP A 38 -1.55 -4.96 -5.12
CA ASP A 38 -2.10 -6.24 -4.73
C ASP A 38 -3.46 -5.99 -4.07
N ILE A 39 -4.52 -6.50 -4.70
CA ILE A 39 -5.90 -6.35 -4.27
C ILE A 39 -6.54 -7.74 -4.24
N TYR A 40 -7.02 -8.13 -3.06
CA TYR A 40 -7.60 -9.44 -2.81
C TYR A 40 -9.12 -9.36 -2.75
N LEU A 41 -9.81 -10.35 -3.30
CA LEU A 41 -11.26 -10.49 -3.19
C LEU A 41 -11.61 -11.59 -2.19
N GLN A 42 -12.39 -11.25 -1.16
CA GLN A 42 -12.96 -12.26 -0.27
C GLN A 42 -14.07 -13.04 -1.02
N LEU A 43 -13.97 -14.37 -1.07
CA LEU A 43 -14.83 -15.20 -1.91
C LEU A 43 -16.33 -15.15 -1.55
N TYR A 44 -16.69 -14.64 -0.37
CA TYR A 44 -18.09 -14.46 0.00
C TYR A 44 -18.85 -13.48 -0.91
N SER A 45 -18.15 -12.51 -1.49
CA SER A 45 -18.71 -11.54 -2.44
C SER A 45 -19.24 -12.19 -3.73
N VAL A 46 -18.68 -13.34 -4.11
CA VAL A 46 -19.04 -14.13 -5.31
C VAL A 46 -19.47 -15.55 -4.94
N ARG A 47 -20.00 -15.74 -3.73
CA ARG A 47 -20.28 -17.06 -3.15
C ARG A 47 -21.25 -17.93 -3.96
N ASP A 48 -22.19 -17.31 -4.67
CA ASP A 48 -23.18 -18.04 -5.44
C ASP A 48 -22.56 -18.57 -6.74
N ASP A 49 -21.70 -17.78 -7.39
CA ASP A 49 -20.91 -18.20 -8.55
C ASP A 49 -19.88 -19.27 -8.18
N ILE A 50 -19.20 -19.11 -7.04
CA ILE A 50 -18.25 -20.11 -6.51
C ILE A 50 -18.92 -21.46 -6.28
N LYS A 51 -20.15 -21.48 -5.74
CA LYS A 51 -20.93 -22.71 -5.54
C LYS A 51 -21.36 -23.36 -6.86
N ALA A 52 -21.57 -22.56 -7.91
CA ALA A 52 -21.95 -23.05 -9.23
C ALA A 52 -20.74 -23.59 -10.00
N ASP A 53 -19.65 -22.84 -10.05
CA ASP A 53 -18.39 -23.21 -10.69
C ASP A 53 -17.20 -22.46 -10.06
N TYR A 54 -16.47 -23.16 -9.19
CA TYR A 54 -15.31 -22.61 -8.51
C TYR A 54 -14.23 -22.15 -9.51
N ALA A 55 -13.85 -23.00 -10.47
CA ALA A 55 -12.71 -22.75 -11.34
C ALA A 55 -12.98 -21.59 -12.30
N ALA A 56 -14.17 -21.55 -12.91
CA ALA A 56 -14.54 -20.46 -13.80
C ALA A 56 -14.65 -19.12 -13.06
N THR A 57 -15.16 -19.13 -11.83
CA THR A 57 -15.29 -17.92 -11.02
C THR A 57 -13.91 -17.36 -10.64
N ILE A 58 -12.98 -18.20 -10.17
CA ILE A 58 -11.61 -17.76 -9.86
C ILE A 58 -10.90 -17.20 -11.11
N ALA A 59 -11.07 -17.86 -12.27
CA ALA A 59 -10.50 -17.36 -13.52
C ALA A 59 -11.04 -15.97 -13.89
N LYS A 60 -12.35 -15.74 -13.73
CA LYS A 60 -12.96 -14.44 -14.00
C LYS A 60 -12.50 -13.36 -13.01
N VAL A 61 -12.35 -13.70 -11.73
CA VAL A 61 -11.82 -12.78 -10.70
C VAL A 61 -10.39 -12.33 -11.03
N ALA A 62 -9.55 -13.23 -11.53
CA ALA A 62 -8.21 -12.90 -11.99
C ALA A 62 -8.24 -12.04 -13.27
N GLU A 63 -9.12 -12.36 -14.23
CA GLU A 63 -9.30 -11.62 -15.49
C GLU A 63 -9.68 -10.15 -15.26
N ILE A 64 -10.50 -9.86 -14.25
CA ILE A 64 -10.94 -8.49 -13.92
C ILE A 64 -9.92 -7.71 -13.06
N GLY A 65 -8.78 -8.32 -12.71
CA GLY A 65 -7.63 -7.62 -12.13
C GLY A 65 -7.44 -7.75 -10.62
N TYR A 66 -8.17 -8.63 -9.92
CA TYR A 66 -7.80 -9.00 -8.56
C TYR A 66 -6.53 -9.87 -8.59
N THR A 67 -5.62 -9.63 -7.63
CA THR A 67 -4.33 -10.30 -7.57
C THR A 67 -4.33 -11.51 -6.65
N GLY A 68 -5.42 -11.72 -5.91
CA GLY A 68 -5.59 -12.87 -5.04
C GLY A 68 -7.01 -12.96 -4.50
N VAL A 69 -7.26 -14.04 -3.75
CA VAL A 69 -8.55 -14.31 -3.11
C VAL A 69 -8.35 -14.71 -1.67
N GLU A 70 -9.32 -14.39 -0.83
CA GLU A 70 -9.39 -14.85 0.56
C GLU A 70 -10.50 -15.90 0.70
N ALA A 71 -10.16 -17.06 1.26
CA ALA A 71 -11.11 -18.13 1.50
C ALA A 71 -12.28 -17.65 2.38
N ALA A 72 -13.47 -18.20 2.14
CA ALA A 72 -14.69 -17.82 2.85
C ALA A 72 -15.65 -19.01 2.96
N GLY A 73 -16.67 -18.89 3.81
CA GLY A 73 -17.70 -19.93 3.92
C GLY A 73 -17.19 -21.24 4.51
N TYR A 74 -16.32 -21.17 5.52
CA TYR A 74 -15.92 -22.35 6.29
C TYR A 74 -17.12 -22.97 6.97
N ASN A 75 -17.42 -24.23 6.67
CA ASN A 75 -18.48 -25.01 7.30
C ASN A 75 -18.10 -26.50 7.25
N ASP A 76 -18.35 -27.24 8.32
CA ASP A 76 -18.08 -28.68 8.43
C ASP A 76 -16.67 -29.09 7.95
N GLY A 77 -15.65 -28.33 8.36
CA GLY A 77 -14.26 -28.62 8.03
C GLY A 77 -13.83 -28.21 6.62
N GLN A 78 -14.68 -27.51 5.86
CA GLN A 78 -14.48 -27.28 4.43
C GLN A 78 -14.78 -25.84 4.05
N PHE A 79 -14.13 -25.35 2.99
CA PHE A 79 -14.48 -24.12 2.30
C PHE A 79 -15.17 -24.48 0.99
N TYR A 80 -16.45 -24.12 0.85
CA TYR A 80 -17.24 -24.43 -0.36
C TYR A 80 -17.19 -25.91 -0.77
N GLY A 81 -17.20 -26.84 0.20
CA GLY A 81 -17.14 -28.28 -0.06
C GLY A 81 -15.75 -28.82 -0.43
N MET A 82 -14.71 -28.01 -0.25
CA MET A 82 -13.33 -28.43 -0.43
C MET A 82 -12.59 -28.43 0.91
N ALA A 83 -11.80 -29.48 1.15
CA ALA A 83 -10.92 -29.53 2.30
C ALA A 83 -9.86 -28.41 2.21
N PRO A 84 -9.52 -27.75 3.33
CA PRO A 84 -8.35 -26.88 3.39
C PRO A 84 -7.09 -27.68 3.03
N ALA A 85 -6.15 -27.02 2.34
CA ALA A 85 -4.84 -27.60 2.00
C ALA A 85 -3.92 -27.71 3.22
#